data_AF-A0A4Y2P299-F1
#
_entry.id   AF-A0A4Y2P299-F1
#
_cell.length_a   1.000
_cell.length_b   1.000
_cell.length_c   1.000
_cell.angle_alpha   90.00
_cell.angle_beta   90.00
_cell.angle_gamma   90.00
#
_symmetry.space_group_name_H-M   'P 1'
#
loop_
_entity.id
_entity.type
_entity.pdbx_description
1 polymer ?
#
loop_
_entity_poly.entity_id
_entity_poly.type
_entity_poly.pdbx_seq_one_letter_code
_entity_poly.pdbx_strand_id
1 'polypeptide(L)' 'MVKRTLQQPYDGPFKVLARKQKFFRLQIGLQKKWVSIDRLKPAHILSDTTTESRPSRSSPVSSTTTRSGRRVRFRLP' A
#
# COMPACT_ATOMS: atom_id res chain seq x y z
N MET A 1 24.21 13.53 -2.67
CA MET A 1 25.13 12.42 -2.98
C MET A 1 24.42 11.49 -3.94
N VAL A 2 24.97 11.30 -5.14
CA VAL A 2 24.40 10.41 -6.17
C VAL A 2 24.80 8.97 -5.82
N LYS A 3 23.87 8.01 -5.92
CA LYS A 3 24.18 6.59 -5.65
C LYS A 3 25.15 6.04 -6.70
N ARG A 4 25.95 5.04 -6.32
CA ARG A 4 26.87 4.38 -7.27
C ARG A 4 26.08 3.65 -8.36
N THR A 5 26.71 3.46 -9.51
CA THR A 5 26.13 2.71 -10.63
C THR A 5 25.68 1.33 -10.19
N LEU A 6 24.53 0.87 -10.71
CA LEU A 6 23.88 -0.40 -10.36
C LEU A 6 23.39 -0.51 -8.90
N GLN A 7 23.28 0.60 -8.15
CA GLN A 7 22.58 0.61 -6.86
C GLN A 7 21.11 1.00 -7.01
N GLN A 8 20.25 0.37 -6.20
CA GLN A 8 18.82 0.73 -6.15
C GLN A 8 18.64 2.20 -5.76
N PRO A 9 17.84 3.00 -6.49
CA PRO A 9 17.70 4.43 -6.26
C PRO A 9 17.05 4.77 -4.91
N TYR A 10 16.17 3.89 -4.43
CA TYR A 10 15.49 4.03 -3.14
C TYR A 10 15.86 2.86 -2.24
N ASP A 11 15.90 3.13 -0.95
CA ASP A 11 16.03 2.08 0.07
C ASP A 11 14.63 1.55 0.41
N GLY A 12 14.60 0.39 1.05
CA GLY A 12 13.46 -0.52 1.14
C GLY A 12 12.12 0.05 1.66
N PRO A 13 11.10 -0.81 1.78
CA PRO A 13 9.82 -0.41 2.32
C PRO A 13 9.96 -0.03 3.80
N PHE A 14 9.67 1.22 4.13
CA PHE A 14 9.68 1.71 5.50
C PHE A 14 8.26 1.88 6.05
N LYS A 15 8.06 1.53 7.32
CA LYS A 15 6.79 1.77 8.01
C LYS A 15 6.60 3.27 8.23
N VAL A 16 5.48 3.81 7.75
CA VAL A 16 5.06 5.19 8.02
C VAL A 16 4.41 5.25 9.40
N LEU A 17 4.96 6.08 10.30
CA LEU A 17 4.45 6.31 11.65
C LEU A 17 3.52 7.52 11.74
N ALA A 18 3.76 8.57 10.94
CA ALA A 18 2.92 9.77 10.90
C ALA A 18 3.02 10.47 9.54
N ARG A 19 1.97 11.19 9.14
CA ARG A 19 1.90 11.94 7.87
C ARG A 19 1.63 13.43 8.15
N LYS A 20 2.33 14.30 7.43
CA LYS A 20 2.07 15.75 7.31
C LYS A 20 2.01 16.10 5.83
N GLN A 21 1.61 17.32 5.49
CA GLN A 21 1.40 17.76 4.10
C GLN A 21 2.60 17.48 3.17
N LYS A 22 3.82 17.78 3.61
CA LYS A 22 5.05 17.59 2.80
C LYS A 22 6.07 16.63 3.42
N PHE A 23 5.80 16.09 4.60
CA PHE A 23 6.75 15.27 5.35
C PHE A 23 6.08 14.03 5.93
N PHE A 24 6.82 12.92 5.96
CA PHE A 24 6.40 11.66 6.56
C PHE A 24 7.40 11.27 7.63
N ARG A 25 6.89 10.79 8.77
CA ARG A 25 7.73 10.20 9.82
C ARG A 25 7.83 8.71 9.55
N LEU A 26 9.01 8.23 9.17
CA LEU A 26 9.29 6.83 8.92
C LEU A 26 10.03 6.19 10.09
N GLN A 27 9.84 4.89 10.27
CA GLN A 27 10.71 4.05 11.09
C GLN A 27 11.82 3.48 10.21
N ILE A 28 13.06 3.90 10.45
CA ILE A 28 14.26 3.43 9.74
C ILE A 28 15.15 2.78 10.79
N GLY A 29 15.22 1.45 10.78
CA GLY A 29 15.82 0.69 11.87
C GLY A 29 15.09 0.97 13.20
N LEU A 30 15.86 1.35 14.23
CA LEU A 30 15.33 1.73 15.55
C LEU A 30 14.97 3.23 15.65
N GLN A 31 15.29 4.02 14.62
CA GLN A 31 15.16 5.47 14.66
C GLN A 31 13.91 5.94 13.92
N LYS A 32 13.37 7.08 14.38
CA LYS A 32 12.21 7.74 13.76
C LYS A 32 12.69 9.01 13.06
N LYS A 33 12.48 9.10 11.75
CA LYS A 33 12.99 10.22 10.94
C LYS A 33 11.90 10.87 10.10
N TRP A 34 11.93 12.19 10.02
CA TRP A 34 11.10 12.95 9.07
C TRP A 34 11.77 13.03 7.71
N VAL A 35 11.05 12.65 6.66
CA VAL A 35 11.50 12.66 5.27
C VAL A 35 10.48 13.43 4.42
N SER A 36 10.96 14.21 3.45
CA SER A 36 10.11 14.98 2.54
C SER A 36 9.45 14.06 1.52
N ILE A 37 8.27 14.46 1.02
CA ILE A 37 7.50 13.67 0.05
C ILE A 37 8.29 13.37 -1.24
N ASP A 38 9.15 14.30 -1.68
CA ASP A 38 9.93 14.17 -2.92
C ASP A 38 10.95 13.02 -2.88
N ARG A 39 11.29 12.53 -1.68
CA ARG A 39 12.25 11.43 -1.47
C ARG A 39 11.57 10.10 -1.18
N LEU A 40 10.25 10.02 -1.32
CA LEU A 40 9.46 8.83 -1.00
C LEU A 40 8.86 8.24 -2.26
N LYS A 41 8.79 6.91 -2.27
CA LYS A 41 8.03 6.14 -3.24
C LYS A 41 7.07 5.21 -2.50
N PRO A 42 5.80 5.08 -2.92
CA PRO A 42 4.90 4.09 -2.35
C PRO A 42 5.48 2.68 -2.52
N ALA A 43 5.45 1.88 -1.45
CA ALA A 43 5.81 0.47 -1.50
C ALA A 43 4.53 -0.35 -1.71
N HIS A 44 4.51 -1.16 -2.76
CA HIS A 44 3.47 -2.17 -2.97
C HIS A 44 3.91 -3.44 -2.26
N ILE A 45 3.24 -3.75 -1.15
CA ILE A 45 3.44 -4.98 -0.39
C ILE A 45 2.27 -5.89 -0.77
N LEU A 46 2.56 -7.06 -1.32
CA LEU A 46 1.54 -8.09 -1.53
C LEU A 46 1.12 -8.59 -0.15
N SER A 47 -0.18 -8.58 0.13
CA SER A 47 -0.70 -9.13 1.37
C SER A 47 -0.58 -10.65 1.32
N ASP A 48 0.35 -11.21 2.08
CA ASP A 48 0.37 -12.64 2.36
C ASP A 48 -0.92 -12.96 3.12
N THR A 49 -1.67 -13.97 2.67
CA THR A 49 -3.00 -14.36 3.16
C THR A 49 -3.02 -14.84 4.62
N THR A 50 -1.93 -14.68 5.38
CA THR A 50 -1.73 -15.33 6.68
C THR A 50 -1.75 -14.37 7.87
N THR A 51 -1.75 -13.05 7.68
CA THR A 51 -1.72 -12.12 8.82
C THR A 51 -2.39 -10.78 8.52
N GLU A 52 -3.72 -10.72 8.64
CA GLU A 52 -4.45 -9.71 9.44
C GLU A 52 -5.96 -9.86 9.23
N SER A 53 -6.62 -10.41 10.25
CA SER A 53 -8.03 -10.22 10.53
C SER A 53 -8.31 -8.76 10.88
N ARG A 54 -8.31 -7.86 9.89
CA ARG A 54 -9.06 -6.60 9.99
C ARG A 54 -10.38 -6.79 9.28
N PRO A 55 -11.54 -6.44 9.89
CA PRO A 55 -12.78 -6.38 9.15
C PRO A 55 -12.61 -5.27 8.11
N SER A 56 -12.29 -5.66 6.88
CA SER A 56 -12.40 -4.82 5.71
C SER A 56 -13.83 -4.31 5.70
N ARG A 57 -13.98 -3.01 5.95
CA ARG A 57 -15.25 -2.29 5.75
C ARG A 57 -15.69 -2.59 4.32
N SER A 58 -16.66 -3.50 4.22
CA SER A 58 -17.58 -3.75 3.12
C SER A 58 -17.16 -3.10 1.78
N SER A 59 -16.32 -3.77 1.00
CA SER A 59 -16.44 -3.64 -0.45
C SER A 59 -17.75 -4.33 -0.85
N PRO A 60 -18.70 -3.66 -1.50
CA PRO A 60 -19.90 -4.33 -1.96
C PRO A 60 -19.47 -5.33 -3.03
N VAL A 61 -19.65 -6.63 -2.74
CA VAL A 61 -19.58 -7.71 -3.73
C VAL A 61 -20.43 -7.28 -4.92
N SER A 62 -19.76 -6.98 -6.04
CA SER A 62 -20.37 -6.49 -7.27
C SER A 62 -21.38 -7.52 -7.78
N SER A 63 -22.66 -7.31 -7.51
CA SER A 63 -23.72 -8.01 -8.21
C SER A 63 -23.96 -7.30 -9.53
N THR A 64 -23.33 -7.78 -10.60
CA THR A 64 -23.63 -7.31 -11.96
C THR A 64 -25.05 -7.74 -12.30
N THR A 65 -25.92 -6.78 -12.60
CA THR A 65 -27.29 -7.03 -13.01
C THR A 65 -27.33 -7.00 -14.53
N THR A 66 -27.83 -8.05 -15.16
CA THR A 66 -28.02 -8.08 -16.62
C THR A 66 -29.16 -7.11 -17.01
N ARG A 67 -29.26 -6.75 -18.30
CA ARG A 67 -30.33 -5.87 -18.80
C ARG A 67 -31.75 -6.34 -18.44
N SER A 68 -31.94 -7.63 -18.19
CA SER A 68 -33.21 -8.24 -17.75
C SER A 68 -33.39 -8.32 -16.22
N GLY A 69 -32.51 -7.72 -15.43
CA GLY A 69 -32.64 -7.69 -13.96
C GLY A 69 -32.05 -8.91 -13.24
N ARG A 70 -31.41 -9.86 -13.95
CA ARG A 70 -30.84 -11.05 -13.31
C ARG A 70 -29.53 -10.68 -12.61
N ARG A 71 -29.48 -10.90 -11.29
CA ARG A 71 -28.27 -10.72 -10.49
C ARG A 71 -27.37 -11.93 -10.67
N VAL A 72 -26.18 -11.74 -11.23
CA VAL A 72 -25.20 -12.81 -11.44
C VAL A 72 -24.05 -12.64 -10.43
N ARG A 73 -23.68 -13.72 -9.76
CA ARG A 73 -22.46 -13.80 -8.96
C ARG A 73 -21.40 -14.51 -9.78
N PHE A 74 -20.42 -13.77 -10.27
CA PHE A 74 -19.26 -14.38 -10.90
C PHE A 74 -18.39 -15.00 -9.80
N ARG A 75 -18.24 -16.32 -9.82
CA ARG A 75 -17.14 -16.99 -9.12
C ARG A 75 -15.91 -16.82 -9.99
N LEU A 76 -14.99 -15.94 -9.58
CA LEU A 76 -13.65 -15.91 -10.15
C LEU A 76 -12.89 -17.16 -9.64
N PRO A 77 -11.99 -17.76 -10.45
CA PRO A 77 -11.21 -18.93 -10.06
C PRO A 77 -10.30 -18.66 -8.86
#